data_AF-A0A5K1FUG6-F1
#
_entry.id   AF-A0A5K1FUG6-F1
#
_cell.length_a   1.000
_cell.length_b   1.000
_cell.length_c   1.000
_cell.angle_alpha   90.00
_cell.angle_beta   90.00
_cell.angle_gamma   90.00
#
_symmetry.space_group_name_H-M   'P 1'
#
loop_
_entity.id
_entity.type
_entity.pdbx_description
1 polymer ?
#
loop_
_entity_poly.entity_id
_entity_poly.type
_entity_poly.pdbx_seq_one_letter_code
_entity_poly.pdbx_strand_id
1 'polypeptide(L)' 'VQRKIANVHIHSKLFRQLMARTIQDIVETQLIPILKRSAESPSPVDLQDSFLRFTFDATCTAVFGENP' A
#
# COMPACT_ATOMS: atom_id res chain seq x y z
N VAL A 1 -10.44 -24.32 9.67
CA VAL A 1 -10.59 -23.29 10.73
C VAL A 1 -9.83 -22.00 10.40
N GLN A 2 -8.51 -22.05 10.13
CA GLN A 2 -7.67 -20.86 9.89
C GLN A 2 -8.22 -19.88 8.83
N ARG A 3 -8.58 -20.36 7.63
CA ARG A 3 -9.19 -19.53 6.56
C ARG A 3 -10.44 -18.76 7.01
N LYS A 4 -11.27 -19.37 7.86
CA LYS A 4 -12.51 -18.74 8.35
C LYS A 4 -12.19 -17.59 9.32
N ILE A 5 -11.21 -17.80 10.21
CA ILE A 5 -10.75 -16.78 11.16
C ILE A 5 -10.12 -15.60 10.41
N ALA A 6 -9.25 -15.87 9.43
CA ALA A 6 -8.62 -14.83 8.61
C ALA A 6 -9.66 -13.97 7.87
N ASN A 7 -10.66 -14.59 7.24
CA ASN A 7 -11.74 -13.88 6.56
C ASN A 7 -12.50 -12.92 7.49
N VAL A 8 -12.81 -13.35 8.72
CA VAL A 8 -13.51 -12.49 9.69
C VAL A 8 -12.68 -11.24 10.04
N HIS A 9 -11.37 -11.39 10.22
CA HIS A 9 -10.48 -10.28 10.55
C HIS A 9 -10.33 -9.31 9.37
N ILE A 10 -10.06 -9.82 8.17
CA ILE A 10 -9.86 -9.00 6.96
C ILE A 10 -11.15 -8.24 6.58
N HIS A 11 -12.33 -8.83 6.80
CA HIS A 11 -13.61 -8.15 6.56
C HIS A 11 -14.10 -7.33 7.76
N SER A 12 -13.30 -7.15 8.81
CA SER A 12 -13.68 -6.30 9.94
C SER A 12 -13.66 -4.81 9.58
N LYS A 13 -14.48 -4.00 10.27
CA LYS A 13 -14.44 -2.53 10.15
C LYS A 13 -13.08 -1.98 10.56
N LEU A 14 -12.49 -2.56 11.59
CA LEU A 14 -11.17 -2.16 12.10
C LEU A 14 -10.09 -2.35 11.03
N PHE A 15 -10.07 -3.51 10.37
CA PHE A 15 -9.11 -3.78 9.30
C PHE A 15 -9.28 -2.81 8.12
N ARG A 16 -10.51 -2.53 7.70
CA ARG A 16 -10.75 -1.52 6.65
C ARG A 16 -10.25 -0.12 7.03
N GLN A 17 -10.44 0.29 8.28
CA GLN A 17 -9.94 1.58 8.79
C GLN A 17 -8.41 1.61 8.87
N LEU A 18 -7.79 0.51 9.29
CA LEU A 18 -6.34 0.35 9.25
C LEU A 18 -5.83 0.51 7.81
N MET A 19 -6.37 -0.26 6.87
CA MET A 19 -5.97 -0.20 5.46
C MET A 19 -6.16 1.18 4.84
N ALA A 20 -7.26 1.88 5.16
CA ALA A 20 -7.50 3.23 4.66
C ALA A 20 -6.39 4.20 5.11
N ARG A 21 -6.00 4.16 6.39
CA ARG A 21 -4.89 4.98 6.91
C ARG A 21 -3.55 4.56 6.31
N THR A 22 -3.24 3.27 6.30
CA THR A 22 -2.01 2.74 5.71
C THR A 22 -1.84 3.15 4.24
N ILE A 23 -2.91 3.00 3.44
CA ILE A 23 -2.88 3.41 2.03
C ILE A 23 -2.66 4.91 1.91
N GLN A 24 -3.37 5.71 2.71
CA GLN A 24 -3.20 7.16 2.71
C GLN A 24 -1.76 7.57 3.02
N ASP A 25 -1.17 7.00 4.08
CA ASP A 25 0.20 7.30 4.50
C ASP A 25 1.21 6.93 3.39
N ILE A 26 1.09 5.74 2.79
CA ILE A 26 1.99 5.30 1.71
C ILE A 26 1.82 6.18 0.46
N VAL A 27 0.58 6.57 0.11
CA VAL A 27 0.33 7.45 -1.03
C VAL A 27 0.99 8.81 -0.82
N GLU A 28 0.79 9.42 0.35
CA GLU A 28 1.28 10.76 0.66
C GLU A 28 2.81 10.80 0.80
N THR A 29 3.41 9.79 1.44
CA THR A 29 4.84 9.78 1.78
C THR A 29 5.72 9.12 0.71
N GLN A 30 5.18 8.23 -0.12
CA GLN A 30 5.97 7.47 -1.10
C GLN A 30 5.50 7.72 -2.54
N LEU A 31 4.25 7.35 -2.86
CA LEU A 31 3.79 7.32 -4.26
C LEU A 31 3.74 8.73 -4.89
N ILE A 32 3.14 9.72 -4.20
CA ILE A 32 3.06 11.10 -4.69
C ILE A 32 4.48 11.68 -4.91
N PRO A 33 5.42 11.57 -3.95
CA PRO A 33 6.80 12.03 -4.16
C PRO A 33 7.49 11.36 -5.36
N ILE A 34 7.30 10.06 -5.58
CA ILE A 34 7.86 9.35 -6.73
C ILE A 34 7.28 9.91 -8.02
N LEU A 35 5.95 9.99 -8.13
CA LEU A 35 5.29 10.49 -9.33
C LEU A 35 5.64 11.95 -9.63
N LYS A 36 5.78 12.79 -8.60
CA LYS A 36 6.22 14.19 -8.75
C LYS A 36 7.62 14.28 -9.34
N ARG A 37 8.58 13.51 -8.81
CA ARG A 37 9.95 13.46 -9.35
C ARG A 37 9.97 12.92 -10.78
N SER A 38 9.16 11.90 -11.07
CA SER A 38 9.06 11.34 -12.42
C SER A 38 8.46 12.32 -13.41
N ALA A 39 7.52 13.18 -12.98
CA ALA A 39 6.94 14.23 -13.83
C ALA A 39 7.95 15.32 -14.22
N GLU A 40 9.01 15.52 -13.44
CA GLU A 40 10.12 16.44 -13.71
C GLU A 40 11.17 15.81 -14.64
N SER A 41 11.09 14.51 -14.92
CA SER A 41 12.01 13.77 -15.77
C SER A 41 11.42 13.53 -17.17
N PRO A 42 12.24 13.55 -18.25
CA PRO A 42 11.79 13.14 -19.57
C PRO A 42 11.63 11.61 -19.71
N SER A 43 12.04 10.82 -18.70
CA SER A 43 11.91 9.37 -18.71
C SER A 43 10.46 8.93 -18.47
N PRO A 44 9.94 7.96 -19.23
CA PRO A 44 8.65 7.34 -18.93
C PRO A 44 8.64 6.78 -17.50
N VAL A 45 7.50 6.90 -16.81
CA VAL A 45 7.30 6.25 -15.52
C VAL A 45 6.72 4.86 -15.75
N ASP A 46 7.33 3.84 -15.15
CA ASP A 46 6.77 2.51 -15.11
C ASP A 46 5.74 2.42 -13.97
N LEU A 47 4.46 2.56 -14.32
CA LEU A 47 3.37 2.44 -13.36
C LEU A 47 3.18 1.01 -12.87
N GLN A 48 3.60 0.00 -13.63
CA GLN A 48 3.51 -1.38 -13.18
C GLN A 48 4.49 -1.62 -12.03
N ASP A 49 5.74 -1.21 -12.18
CA ASP A 49 6.73 -1.31 -11.10
C ASP A 49 6.34 -0.46 -9.89
N SER A 50 5.88 0.78 -10.13
CA SER A 50 5.44 1.69 -9.07
C SER A 50 4.28 1.11 -8.26
N PHE A 51 3.25 0.56 -8.91
CA PHE A 51 2.11 -0.04 -8.22
C PHE A 51 2.43 -1.42 -7.62
N LEU A 52 3.37 -2.16 -8.19
CA LEU A 52 3.88 -3.38 -7.58
C LEU A 52 4.54 -3.07 -6.24
N ARG A 53 5.43 -2.06 -6.18
CA ARG A 53 6.07 -1.64 -4.94
C ARG A 53 5.07 -1.09 -3.93
N PHE A 54 4.15 -0.24 -4.39
CA PHE A 54 3.06 0.29 -3.56
C PHE A 54 2.21 -0.82 -2.91
N THR A 55 1.79 -1.82 -3.69
CA THR A 55 0.96 -2.91 -3.15
C THR A 55 1.75 -3.87 -2.25
N PHE A 56 3.05 -4.04 -2.52
CA PHE A 56 3.95 -4.78 -1.63
C PHE A 56 4.04 -4.10 -0.26
N ASP A 57 4.39 -2.82 -0.22
CA ASP A 57 4.51 -2.02 1.02
C ASP A 57 3.19 -2.01 1.82
N ALA A 58 2.06 -1.81 1.14
CA ALA A 58 0.73 -1.83 1.75
C ALA A 58 0.41 -3.21 2.35
N THR A 59 0.78 -4.30 1.67
CA THR A 59 0.55 -5.66 2.15
C THR A 59 1.47 -5.99 3.33
N CYS A 60 2.74 -5.62 3.26
CA CYS A 60 3.69 -5.81 4.36
C CYS A 60 3.22 -5.07 5.62
N THR A 61 2.79 -3.81 5.48
CA THR A 61 2.26 -3.04 6.60
C THR A 61 0.98 -3.68 7.15
N ALA A 62 0.09 -4.19 6.28
CA ALA A 62 -1.16 -4.84 6.71
C ALA A 62 -0.95 -6.16 7.47
N VAL A 63 0.07 -6.93 7.09
CA VAL A 63 0.31 -8.29 7.62
C VAL A 63 1.31 -8.27 8.79
N PHE A 64 2.36 -7.46 8.69
CA PHE A 64 3.47 -7.42 9.65
C PHE A 64 3.46 -6.18 10.54
N GLY A 65 2.65 -5.16 10.22
CA GLY A 65 2.59 -3.91 10.97
C GLY A 65 3.74 -2.94 10.67
N GLU A 66 4.64 -3.29 9.75
CA GLU A 66 5.82 -2.51 9.38
C GLU A 66 5.89 -2.31 7.86
N ASN A 67 6.26 -1.10 7.45
CA ASN A 67 6.58 -0.78 6.07
C ASN A 67 8.08 -1.09 5.84
N PRO A 68 8.44 -1.95 4.86
CA PRO A 68 9.82 -2.38 4.62
C PRO A 68 10.79 -1.27 4.19
#